data_AF-A0AAV2KX83-F1
#
_entry.id   AF-A0AAV2KX83-F1
#
_cell.length_a   1.000
_cell.length_b   1.000
_cell.length_c   1.000
_cell.angle_alpha   90.00
_cell.angle_beta   90.00
_cell.angle_gamma   90.00
#
_symmetry.space_group_name_H-M   'P 1'
#
loop_
_entity.id
_entity.type
_entity.pdbx_description
1 polymer ?
#
loop_
_entity_poly.entity_id
_entity_poly.type
_entity_poly.pdbx_seq_one_letter_code
_entity_poly.pdbx_strand_id
1 'polypeptide(L)' 'MSSKYDSMPLSSLVLGDPSNTAANTLAQRLAKRTKKQVFVSYSLAMTDSNLSLLVENRIKKELELHPECF' A
#
# COMPACT_ATOMS: atom_id res chain seq x y z
N MET A 1 -8.09 2.62 -4.82
CA MET A 1 -8.67 3.73 -5.63
C MET A 1 -9.42 4.67 -4.69
N SER A 2 -9.18 5.98 -4.79
CA SER A 2 -9.91 6.96 -3.96
C SER A 2 -11.34 7.12 -4.46
N SER A 3 -12.32 6.96 -3.56
CA SER A 3 -13.73 7.22 -3.86
C SER A 3 -14.03 8.72 -3.76
N LYS A 4 -15.02 9.19 -4.52
CA LYS A 4 -15.58 10.55 -4.33
C LYS A 4 -16.55 10.62 -3.13
N TYR A 5 -17.01 9.47 -2.65
CA TYR A 5 -18.02 9.35 -1.59
C TYR A 5 -17.43 8.97 -0.24
N ASP A 6 -16.23 8.39 -0.21
CA ASP A 6 -15.56 7.94 1.00
C ASP A 6 -14.11 8.46 1.04
N SER A 7 -13.70 8.92 2.21
CA SER A 7 -12.34 9.36 2.52
C SER A 7 -11.33 8.21 2.54
N MET A 8 -11.79 6.97 2.69
CA MET A 8 -10.95 5.79 2.69
C MET A 8 -10.91 5.15 1.29
N PRO A 9 -9.72 4.97 0.68
CA PRO A 9 -9.62 4.32 -0.62
C PRO A 9 -10.09 2.87 -0.52
N LEU A 10 -10.71 2.36 -1.59
CA LEU A 10 -11.02 0.94 -1.70
C LEU A 10 -9.78 0.17 -2.19
N SER A 11 -9.59 -1.04 -1.67
CA SER A 11 -8.56 -1.99 -2.11
C SER A 11 -9.21 -3.30 -2.53
N SER A 12 -8.65 -3.95 -3.54
CA SER A 12 -9.10 -5.24 -4.04
C SER A 12 -7.88 -6.11 -4.35
N LEU A 13 -7.95 -7.38 -3.96
CA LEU A 13 -6.89 -8.33 -4.28
C LEU A 13 -7.07 -8.81 -5.72
N VAL A 14 -6.06 -8.57 -6.55
CA VAL A 14 -6.08 -9.01 -7.96
C VAL A 14 -5.66 -10.47 -8.07
N LEU A 15 -4.62 -10.87 -7.33
CA LEU A 15 -4.04 -12.21 -7.34
C LEU A 15 -3.55 -12.57 -5.93
N GLY A 16 -3.62 -13.85 -5.57
CA GLY A 16 -3.10 -14.38 -4.31
C GLY A 16 -4.19 -14.80 -3.31
N ASP A 17 -3.75 -15.10 -2.08
CA ASP A 17 -4.63 -15.51 -0.98
C ASP A 17 -5.38 -14.31 -0.38
N PRO A 18 -6.73 -14.29 -0.37
CA PRO A 18 -7.52 -13.21 0.20
C PRO A 18 -7.35 -13.02 1.71
N SER A 19 -6.87 -14.04 2.44
CA SER A 19 -6.56 -13.92 3.87
C SER A 19 -5.31 -13.07 4.13
N ASN A 20 -4.41 -12.98 3.15
CA ASN A 20 -3.22 -12.13 3.23
C ASN A 20 -3.58 -10.69 2.85
N THR A 21 -3.75 -9.86 3.87
CA THR A 21 -4.13 -8.45 3.69
C THR A 21 -2.96 -7.51 3.46
N ALA A 22 -1.70 -7.98 3.50
CA ALA A 22 -0.50 -7.12 3.45
C ALA A 22 -0.47 -6.18 2.23
N ALA A 23 -0.64 -6.76 1.04
CA ALA A 23 -0.63 -6.01 -0.22
C ALA A 23 -1.79 -5.00 -0.28
N ASN A 24 -2.99 -5.42 0.15
CA ASN A 24 -4.18 -4.57 0.17
C ASN A 24 -4.04 -3.40 1.14
N THR A 25 -3.59 -3.67 2.36
CA THR A 25 -3.39 -2.63 3.38
C THR A 25 -2.35 -1.61 2.92
N LEU A 26 -1.23 -2.07 2.33
CA LEU A 26 -0.21 -1.18 1.81
C LEU A 26 -0.73 -0.33 0.63
N ALA A 27 -1.40 -0.96 -0.34
CA ALA A 27 -1.98 -0.25 -1.49
C ALA A 27 -2.99 0.82 -1.06
N GLN A 28 -3.85 0.50 -0.09
CA GLN A 28 -4.85 1.42 0.45
C GLN A 28 -4.21 2.64 1.11
N ARG A 29 -3.19 2.42 1.96
CA ARG A 29 -2.48 3.51 2.67
C ARG A 29 -1.72 4.41 1.69
N LEU A 30 -1.04 3.83 0.71
CA LEU A 30 -0.32 4.58 -0.32
C LEU A 30 -1.28 5.36 -1.23
N ALA A 31 -2.42 4.77 -1.62
CA ALA A 31 -3.45 5.47 -2.39
C ALA A 31 -4.03 6.66 -1.61
N LYS A 32 -4.22 6.52 -0.30
CA LYS A 32 -4.70 7.61 0.56
C LYS A 32 -3.71 8.78 0.59
N ARG A 33 -2.41 8.46 0.66
CA ARG A 33 -1.33 9.46 0.76
C ARG A 33 -1.06 10.17 -0.56
N THR A 34 -0.99 9.43 -1.66
CA THR A 34 -0.69 9.96 -3.01
C THR A 34 -1.92 10.58 -3.69
N LYS A 35 -3.13 10.21 -3.23
CA LYS A 35 -4.42 10.53 -3.90
C LYS A 35 -4.49 10.02 -5.35
N LYS A 36 -3.67 9.02 -5.69
CA LYS A 36 -3.64 8.35 -7.01
C LYS A 36 -4.09 6.90 -6.89
N GLN A 37 -4.33 6.25 -8.03
CA GLN A 37 -4.49 4.80 -8.07
C GLN A 37 -3.12 4.14 -7.85
N VAL A 38 -3.06 3.16 -6.95
CA VAL A 38 -1.84 2.45 -6.58
C VAL A 38 -2.06 0.96 -6.75
N PHE A 39 -1.09 0.29 -7.36
CA PHE A 39 -1.00 -1.16 -7.44
C PHE A 39 0.20 -1.62 -6.62
N VAL A 40 0.05 -2.71 -5.88
CA VAL A 40 1.11 -3.28 -5.04
C VAL A 40 1.24 -4.76 -5.38
N SER A 41 2.45 -5.17 -5.74
CA SER A 41 2.85 -6.58 -5.78
C SER A 41 3.78 -6.83 -4.59
N TYR A 42 3.35 -7.68 -3.66
CA TYR A 42 4.07 -7.92 -2.41
C TYR A 42 4.62 -9.35 -2.41
N SER A 43 5.94 -9.47 -2.60
CA SER A 43 6.62 -10.76 -2.77
C SER A 43 7.39 -11.22 -1.54
N LEU A 44 7.19 -10.57 -0.39
CA LEU A 44 7.84 -10.93 0.88
C LEU A 44 6.95 -11.86 1.70
N ALA A 45 7.56 -12.83 2.37
CA ALA A 45 6.84 -13.72 3.28
C ALA A 45 6.32 -12.94 4.48
N MET A 46 5.01 -13.04 4.73
CA MET A 46 4.33 -12.32 5.80
C MET A 46 4.42 -13.08 7.13
N THR A 47 5.60 -13.54 7.50
CA THR A 47 5.84 -14.26 8.77
C THR A 47 6.13 -13.31 9.93
N ASP A 48 6.56 -12.07 9.65
CA ASP A 48 6.88 -11.06 10.67
C ASP A 48 6.14 -9.75 10.38
N SER A 49 5.23 -9.38 11.28
CA SER A 49 4.47 -8.13 11.18
C SER A 49 5.36 -6.89 11.27
N ASN A 50 6.51 -6.98 11.95
CA ASN A 50 7.45 -5.86 12.05
C ASN A 50 8.09 -5.53 10.70
N LEU A 51 8.37 -6.54 9.88
CA LEU A 51 8.93 -6.35 8.54
C LEU A 51 7.98 -5.52 7.66
N SER A 52 6.67 -5.77 7.74
CA SER A 52 5.69 -5.01 6.98
C SER A 52 5.69 -3.51 7.31
N LEU A 53 5.89 -3.17 8.59
CA LEU A 53 5.99 -1.79 9.05
C LEU A 53 7.28 -1.13 8.55
N LEU A 54 8.40 -1.85 8.59
CA LEU A 54 9.68 -1.36 8.07
C LEU A 54 9.63 -1.07 6.57
N VAL A 55 9.00 -1.97 5.80
CA VAL A 55 8.77 -1.77 4.36
C VAL A 55 7.94 -0.52 4.11
N GLU A 56 6.80 -0.36 4.82
CA GLU A 56 5.96 0.82 4.67
C GLU A 56 6.70 2.12 5.03
N ASN A 57 7.46 2.12 6.13
CA ASN A 57 8.24 3.28 6.56
C ASN A 57 9.34 3.64 5.56
N ARG A 58 10.01 2.66 4.97
CA ARG A 58 11.04 2.92 3.96
C ARG A 58 10.46 3.56 2.69
N ILE A 59 9.30 3.08 2.23
CA ILE A 59 8.57 3.64 1.09
C ILE A 59 8.11 5.07 1.38
N LYS A 60 7.54 5.31 2.58
CA LYS A 60 7.14 6.68 2.99
C LYS A 60 8.31 7.66 2.97
N LYS A 61 9.47 7.24 3.49
CA LYS A 61 10.68 8.05 3.47
C LYS A 61 11.13 8.35 2.04
N GLU A 62 11.06 7.38 1.14
CA GLU A 62 11.40 7.60 -0.28
C GLU A 62 10.45 8.59 -0.96
N LEU A 63 9.15 8.51 -0.67
CA LEU A 63 8.14 9.42 -1.19
C LEU A 63 8.34 10.86 -0.69
N GLU A 64 8.86 11.04 0.53
CA GLU A 64 9.22 12.35 1.07
C GLU A 64 10.51 12.91 0.45
N LEU A 65 11.49 12.04 0.14
CA LEU A 65 12.77 12.44 -0.45
C LEU A 65 12.66 12.75 -1.95
N HIS A 66 11.87 11.96 -2.68
CA HIS A 66 11.73 12.01 -4.13
C HIS A 66 10.26 11.98 -4.58
N PRO A 67 9.46 13.01 -4.23
CA PRO A 67 8.04 13.05 -4.55
C PRO A 67 7.75 12.99 -6.06
N GLU A 68 8.68 13.43 -6.91
CA GLU A 68 8.58 13.40 -8.37
C GLU A 68 8.52 11.98 -8.96
N CYS A 69 8.99 10.99 -8.22
CA CYS A 69 8.99 9.58 -8.63
C CYS A 69 7.67 8.85 -8.33
N PHE A 70 6.71 9.49 -7.65
CA PHE A 70 5.48 8.85 -7.14
C PHE A 70 4.18 9.61 -7.49
#